data_AF-A0A943BC74-F1
#
_entry.id   AF-A0A943BC74-F1
#
_cell.length_a   1.000
_cell.length_b   1.000
_cell.length_c   1.000
_cell.angle_alpha   90.00
_cell.angle_beta   90.00
_cell.angle_gamma   90.00
#
_symmetry.space_group_name_H-M   'P 1'
#
loop_
_entity.id
_entity.type
_entity.pdbx_description
1 polymer ?
#
loop_
_entity_poly.entity_id
_entity_poly.type
_entity_poly.pdbx_seq_one_letter_code
_entity_poly.pdbx_strand_id
1 'polypeptide(L)'
;MIELEPIKQIKSPSSENVIIFALRCANYIIINDKFNGLIILDMDWREVNRIYIGEQLLLIEAIYTDMLKNRIVFKLESSLCFVDIDTHFVKLIPIPNNIKEFYFYQLYKFSDDIILMRTNKGVVSLSLIDYSVHIINEVAEYDEEFAYFVYESETKESYPHNGKLVCLDTDNITIIDYFKKVQIKNPISVPYFDVSVTDRYGLAVGEEQLQIFNLNGDINSRILSYKRPWYGEQADIVEKNDGLHLYVITRNDLAELTSLSDYLIPFDKMPNHIILL
;
A
#
# COMPACT_ATOMS: atom_id res chain seq x y z
N MET A 1 -14.21 23.62 -10.17
CA MET A 1 -14.50 22.51 -9.25
C MET A 1 -15.39 21.55 -10.00
N ILE A 2 -14.98 20.30 -10.12
CA ILE A 2 -15.74 19.23 -10.77
C ILE A 2 -15.94 18.13 -9.72
N GLU A 3 -17.12 17.54 -9.71
CA GLU A 3 -17.38 16.34 -8.93
C GLU A 3 -17.08 15.11 -9.80
N LEU A 4 -16.41 14.13 -9.23
CA LEU A 4 -16.03 12.90 -9.91
C LEU A 4 -16.73 11.72 -9.24
N GLU A 5 -17.53 11.01 -10.01
CA GLU A 5 -18.15 9.75 -9.59
C GLU A 5 -17.16 8.59 -9.76
N PRO A 6 -17.20 7.59 -8.87
CA PRO A 6 -16.41 6.38 -9.06
C PRO A 6 -16.91 5.60 -10.28
N ILE A 7 -16.00 5.06 -11.07
CA ILE A 7 -16.34 4.14 -12.16
C ILE A 7 -16.77 2.77 -11.62
N LYS A 8 -16.40 2.48 -10.37
CA LYS A 8 -16.68 1.24 -9.68
C LYS A 8 -16.59 1.44 -8.17
N GLN A 9 -17.51 0.84 -7.42
CA GLN A 9 -17.57 1.04 -5.98
C GLN A 9 -18.12 -0.20 -5.27
N ILE A 10 -17.50 -0.56 -4.15
CA ILE A 10 -18.05 -1.45 -3.14
C ILE A 10 -18.40 -0.57 -1.94
N LYS A 11 -19.65 -0.65 -1.48
CA LYS A 11 -20.10 -0.05 -0.23
C LYS A 11 -20.33 -1.16 0.78
N SER A 12 -19.81 -0.99 1.98
CA SER A 12 -19.88 -2.00 3.03
C SER A 12 -20.28 -1.36 4.35
N PRO A 13 -21.49 -1.64 4.87
CA PRO A 13 -21.92 -1.22 6.20
C PRO A 13 -20.99 -1.76 7.28
N SER A 14 -20.78 -1.00 8.36
CA SER A 14 -19.94 -1.41 9.48
C SER A 14 -20.42 -2.71 10.14
N SER A 15 -21.71 -3.04 10.04
CA SER A 15 -22.29 -4.29 10.52
C SER A 15 -21.92 -5.52 9.68
N GLU A 16 -21.58 -5.32 8.41
CA GLU A 16 -21.17 -6.38 7.48
C GLU A 16 -19.66 -6.52 7.48
N ASN A 17 -18.95 -5.45 7.13
CA ASN A 17 -17.50 -5.41 7.08
C ASN A 17 -17.02 -3.96 7.04
N VAL A 18 -16.18 -3.56 7.99
CA VAL A 18 -15.47 -2.27 7.90
C VAL A 18 -14.25 -2.51 7.03
N ILE A 19 -14.24 -1.98 5.81
CA ILE A 19 -13.10 -2.13 4.90
C ILE A 19 -11.95 -1.28 5.46
N ILE A 20 -10.89 -1.93 5.92
CA ILE A 20 -9.71 -1.28 6.53
C ILE A 20 -8.50 -1.27 5.59
N PHE A 21 -8.46 -2.17 4.61
CA PHE A 21 -7.43 -2.18 3.58
C PHE A 21 -7.98 -2.72 2.25
N ALA A 22 -7.32 -2.33 1.17
CA ALA A 22 -7.47 -2.92 -0.15
C ALA A 22 -6.09 -3.10 -0.77
N LEU A 23 -5.69 -4.35 -0.97
CA LEU A 23 -4.39 -4.72 -1.50
C LEU A 23 -4.56 -5.23 -2.91
N ARG A 24 -3.70 -4.78 -3.82
CA ARG A 24 -3.66 -5.31 -5.18
C ARG A 24 -2.61 -6.40 -5.25
N CYS A 25 -2.97 -7.55 -5.79
CA CYS A 25 -2.04 -8.61 -6.17
C CYS A 25 -1.98 -8.70 -7.70
N ALA A 26 -1.29 -9.71 -8.25
CA ALA A 26 -1.18 -9.91 -9.70
C ALA A 26 -2.56 -10.05 -10.37
N ASN A 27 -3.43 -10.87 -9.76
CA ASN A 27 -4.70 -11.28 -10.37
C ASN A 27 -5.94 -10.84 -9.56
N TYR A 28 -5.74 -10.26 -8.38
CA TYR A 28 -6.82 -10.05 -7.41
C TYR A 28 -6.72 -8.70 -6.72
N ILE A 29 -7.87 -8.25 -6.20
CA ILE A 29 -7.98 -7.23 -5.17
C ILE A 29 -8.41 -7.91 -3.87
N ILE A 30 -7.70 -7.63 -2.78
CA ILE A 30 -7.87 -8.29 -1.50
C ILE A 30 -8.33 -7.27 -0.48
N ILE A 31 -9.49 -7.51 0.13
CA ILE A 31 -9.97 -6.71 1.25
C ILE A 31 -10.08 -7.60 2.49
N ASN A 32 -10.12 -7.00 3.68
CA ASN A 32 -10.34 -7.75 4.90
C ASN A 32 -11.74 -8.38 4.91
N ASP A 33 -11.86 -9.55 5.55
CA ASP A 33 -13.14 -10.15 5.94
C ASP A 33 -13.33 -9.97 7.45
N LYS A 34 -13.93 -8.85 7.83
CA LYS A 34 -14.03 -8.39 9.22
C LYS A 34 -12.63 -8.38 9.85
N PHE A 35 -12.47 -9.07 10.97
CA PHE A 35 -11.19 -9.33 11.64
C PHE A 35 -10.83 -10.82 11.60
N ASN A 36 -11.36 -11.57 10.62
CA ASN A 36 -11.28 -13.03 10.60
C ASN A 36 -10.47 -13.61 9.43
N GLY A 37 -10.30 -12.83 8.35
CA GLY A 37 -9.67 -13.33 7.14
C GLY A 37 -9.69 -12.32 6.01
N LEU A 38 -9.78 -12.83 4.78
CA LEU A 38 -9.66 -12.08 3.53
C LEU A 38 -10.82 -12.40 2.58
N ILE A 39 -11.34 -11.38 1.92
CA ILE A 39 -12.22 -11.50 0.76
C ILE A 39 -11.36 -11.30 -0.48
N ILE A 40 -11.37 -12.28 -1.39
CA ILE A 40 -10.61 -12.28 -2.63
C ILE A 40 -11.54 -11.86 -3.75
N LEU A 41 -11.23 -10.74 -4.38
CA LEU A 41 -11.98 -10.20 -5.50
C LEU A 41 -11.16 -10.36 -6.79
N ASP A 42 -11.82 -10.67 -7.91
CA ASP A 42 -11.19 -10.54 -9.21
C ASP A 42 -10.94 -9.05 -9.57
N MET A 43 -10.32 -8.79 -10.72
CA MET A 43 -10.08 -7.42 -11.18
C MET A 43 -11.37 -6.67 -11.53
N ASP A 44 -12.48 -7.38 -11.73
CA ASP A 44 -13.86 -6.87 -11.85
C ASP A 44 -14.55 -6.69 -10.48
N TRP A 45 -13.80 -6.83 -9.39
CA TRP A 45 -14.21 -6.75 -7.98
C TRP A 45 -15.39 -7.66 -7.63
N ARG A 46 -15.52 -8.77 -8.33
CA ARG A 46 -16.45 -9.83 -7.96
C ARG A 46 -15.75 -10.72 -6.96
N GLU A 47 -16.45 -11.03 -5.87
CA GLU A 47 -15.96 -12.01 -4.93
C GLU A 47 -15.83 -13.37 -5.62
N VAL A 48 -14.59 -13.89 -5.64
CA VAL A 48 -14.29 -15.19 -6.20
C VAL A 48 -13.95 -16.21 -5.12
N ASN A 49 -13.53 -15.74 -3.94
CA ASN A 49 -13.12 -16.61 -2.85
C ASN A 49 -13.03 -15.86 -1.50
N ARG A 50 -12.96 -16.63 -0.41
CA ARG A 50 -12.67 -16.14 0.94
C ARG A 50 -11.63 -17.04 1.61
N ILE A 51 -10.69 -16.44 2.31
CA ILE A 51 -9.66 -17.16 3.07
C ILE A 51 -9.81 -16.81 4.54
N TYR A 52 -10.16 -17.80 5.36
CA TYR A 52 -10.18 -17.66 6.81
C TYR A 52 -8.76 -17.79 7.37
N ILE A 53 -8.38 -16.89 8.28
CA ILE A 53 -7.07 -16.92 8.94
C ILE A 53 -7.22 -17.28 10.43
N GLY A 54 -8.18 -16.67 11.13
CA GLY A 54 -8.36 -16.85 12.58
C GLY A 54 -9.24 -15.77 13.18
N GLU A 55 -9.74 -15.95 14.40
CA GLU A 55 -10.61 -14.95 15.05
C GLU A 55 -9.81 -13.73 15.55
N GLN A 56 -10.39 -12.53 15.39
CA GLN A 56 -9.88 -11.26 15.98
C GLN A 56 -8.45 -10.88 15.59
N LEU A 57 -8.07 -11.13 14.35
CA LEU A 57 -6.81 -10.66 13.80
C LEU A 57 -6.92 -9.16 13.52
N LEU A 58 -6.37 -8.34 14.43
CA LEU A 58 -6.06 -6.95 14.13
C LEU A 58 -4.90 -6.93 13.13
N LEU A 59 -5.24 -6.99 11.84
CA LEU A 59 -4.32 -6.97 10.68
C LEU A 59 -3.78 -5.55 10.40
N ILE A 60 -3.16 -4.89 11.38
CA ILE A 60 -3.00 -3.41 11.32
C ILE A 60 -1.54 -2.93 11.18
N GLU A 61 -0.51 -3.70 11.54
CA GLU A 61 0.83 -3.10 11.65
C GLU A 61 1.61 -2.99 10.34
N ALA A 62 1.80 -4.10 9.62
CA ALA A 62 2.50 -4.09 8.34
C ALA A 62 1.92 -5.16 7.43
N ILE A 63 1.76 -4.81 6.15
CA ILE A 63 1.25 -5.70 5.12
C ILE A 63 2.25 -5.71 3.96
N TYR A 64 2.72 -6.90 3.62
CA TYR A 64 3.67 -7.14 2.54
C TYR A 64 2.96 -7.90 1.44
N THR A 65 2.94 -7.36 0.22
CA THR A 65 2.21 -7.95 -0.90
C THR A 65 3.17 -8.31 -2.03
N ASP A 66 3.12 -9.57 -2.45
CA ASP A 66 3.75 -10.01 -3.68
C ASP A 66 2.82 -9.70 -4.86
N MET A 67 3.11 -8.58 -5.52
CA MET A 67 2.38 -8.08 -6.68
C MET A 67 2.45 -9.01 -7.90
N LEU A 68 3.33 -10.03 -7.90
CA LEU A 68 3.55 -10.94 -9.02
C LEU A 68 2.98 -12.33 -8.78
N LYS A 69 2.97 -12.82 -7.52
CA LYS A 69 2.58 -14.21 -7.20
C LYS A 69 1.39 -14.35 -6.26
N ASN A 70 0.58 -13.31 -6.06
CA ASN A 70 -0.63 -13.37 -5.22
C ASN A 70 -0.35 -13.90 -3.79
N ARG A 71 0.78 -13.48 -3.21
CA ARG A 71 1.18 -13.84 -1.84
C ARG A 71 1.12 -12.62 -0.95
N ILE A 72 0.74 -12.80 0.31
CA ILE A 72 0.68 -11.71 1.29
C ILE A 72 1.31 -12.18 2.60
N VAL A 73 2.01 -11.28 3.28
CA VAL A 73 2.41 -11.46 4.67
C VAL A 73 1.84 -10.33 5.51
N PHE A 74 1.13 -10.67 6.58
CA PHE A 74 0.68 -9.73 7.60
C PHE A 74 1.58 -9.83 8.82
N LYS A 75 1.97 -8.69 9.39
CA LYS A 75 2.52 -8.64 10.74
C LYS A 75 1.36 -8.57 11.75
N LEU A 76 1.25 -9.61 12.56
CA LEU A 76 0.36 -9.68 13.72
C LEU A 76 1.15 -9.34 15.00
N GLU A 77 0.48 -9.26 16.14
CA GLU A 77 1.11 -8.92 17.43
C GLU A 77 2.30 -9.83 17.79
N SER A 78 2.18 -11.14 17.53
CA SER A 78 3.16 -12.16 17.95
C SER A 78 3.62 -13.09 16.84
N SER A 79 3.11 -12.92 15.63
CA SER A 79 3.42 -13.79 14.49
C SER A 79 3.38 -13.01 13.19
N LEU A 80 4.02 -13.56 12.16
CA LEU A 80 3.75 -13.22 10.77
C LEU A 80 2.70 -14.21 10.24
N CYS A 81 1.74 -13.74 9.46
CA CYS A 81 0.78 -14.58 8.77
C CYS A 81 1.08 -14.57 7.28
N PHE A 82 1.66 -15.64 6.77
CA PHE A 82 1.85 -15.84 5.33
C PHE A 82 0.60 -16.44 4.72
N VAL A 83 0.16 -15.87 3.60
CA VAL A 83 -0.99 -16.32 2.82
C VAL A 83 -0.57 -16.43 1.36
N ASP A 84 -0.73 -17.61 0.79
CA ASP A 84 -0.66 -17.84 -0.65
C ASP A 84 -2.10 -18.01 -1.16
N ILE A 85 -2.56 -17.05 -1.97
CA ILE A 85 -3.97 -16.95 -2.34
C ILE A 85 -4.36 -18.04 -3.33
N ASP A 86 -3.47 -18.37 -4.27
CA ASP A 86 -3.76 -19.32 -5.35
C ASP A 86 -3.87 -20.76 -4.84
N THR A 87 -3.11 -21.09 -3.78
CA THR A 87 -3.14 -22.42 -3.14
C THR A 87 -4.00 -22.48 -1.88
N HIS A 88 -4.62 -21.36 -1.48
CA HIS A 88 -5.35 -21.20 -0.21
C HIS A 88 -4.52 -21.57 1.02
N PHE A 89 -3.20 -21.46 0.92
CA PHE A 89 -2.30 -21.85 1.99
C PHE A 89 -2.10 -20.70 2.97
N VAL A 90 -2.36 -20.98 4.25
CA VAL A 90 -2.19 -20.02 5.34
C VAL A 90 -1.23 -20.60 6.37
N LYS A 91 -0.24 -19.80 6.78
CA LYS A 91 0.71 -20.19 7.83
C LYS A 91 0.98 -19.06 8.80
N LEU A 92 0.70 -19.33 10.07
CA LEU A 92 1.14 -18.49 11.19
C LEU A 92 2.57 -18.87 11.58
N ILE A 93 3.42 -17.86 11.62
CA ILE A 93 4.87 -17.98 11.79
C ILE A 93 5.24 -17.19 13.05
N PRO A 94 5.60 -17.86 14.16
CA PRO A 94 5.95 -17.16 15.38
C PRO A 94 7.12 -16.20 15.17
N ILE A 95 6.98 -14.96 15.66
CA ILE A 95 8.09 -14.01 15.65
C ILE A 95 9.02 -14.35 16.84
N PRO A 96 10.32 -14.56 16.63
CA PRO A 96 11.28 -14.77 17.70
C PRO A 96 11.26 -13.65 18.75
N ASN A 97 11.46 -13.99 20.03
CA ASN A 97 11.40 -13.02 21.13
C ASN A 97 12.34 -11.81 20.95
N ASN A 98 13.50 -12.00 20.34
CA ASN A 98 14.45 -10.93 20.04
C ASN A 98 14.00 -9.99 18.91
N ILE A 99 12.97 -10.34 18.15
CA ILE A 99 12.38 -9.55 17.05
C ILE A 99 10.99 -9.01 17.42
N LYS A 100 10.30 -9.61 18.40
CA LYS A 100 8.90 -9.32 18.73
C LYS A 100 8.59 -7.84 18.98
N GLU A 101 9.55 -7.09 19.54
CA GLU A 101 9.41 -5.65 19.83
C GLU A 101 9.82 -4.73 18.67
N PHE A 102 10.14 -5.28 17.50
CA PHE A 102 10.59 -4.48 16.37
C PHE A 102 9.37 -3.83 15.72
N TYR A 103 9.53 -2.56 15.35
CA TYR A 103 8.59 -1.87 14.49
C TYR A 103 8.94 -2.19 13.04
N PHE A 104 7.96 -2.67 12.29
CA PHE A 104 8.10 -3.10 10.91
C PHE A 104 7.64 -1.97 9.97
N TYR A 105 8.49 -1.63 8.99
CA TYR A 105 8.16 -0.63 7.97
C TYR A 105 7.56 -1.32 6.74
N GLN A 106 6.88 -0.55 5.88
CA GLN A 106 6.37 -1.02 4.59
C GLN A 106 7.45 -1.15 3.49
N LEU A 107 8.75 -1.21 3.86
CA LEU A 107 9.85 -1.43 2.92
C LEU A 107 10.25 -2.90 2.96
N TYR A 108 9.99 -3.60 1.86
CA TYR A 108 10.21 -5.04 1.76
C TYR A 108 10.56 -5.47 0.34
N LYS A 109 11.11 -6.67 0.22
CA LYS A 109 11.37 -7.35 -1.06
C LYS A 109 10.85 -8.78 -0.97
N PHE A 110 9.97 -9.14 -1.90
CA PHE A 110 9.62 -10.54 -2.14
C PHE A 110 10.56 -11.14 -3.16
N SER A 111 11.09 -12.30 -2.82
CA SER A 111 11.74 -13.23 -3.73
C SER A 111 11.00 -14.56 -3.68
N ASP A 112 11.47 -15.54 -4.44
CA ASP A 112 10.81 -16.85 -4.51
C ASP A 112 10.84 -17.57 -3.16
N ASP A 113 12.00 -17.54 -2.50
CA ASP A 113 12.29 -18.33 -1.29
C ASP A 113 12.45 -17.48 -0.02
N ILE A 114 12.46 -16.16 -0.13
CA ILE A 114 12.74 -15.26 0.99
C ILE A 114 11.99 -13.95 0.85
N ILE A 115 11.60 -13.37 1.99
CA ILE A 115 11.06 -12.03 2.09
C ILE A 115 11.98 -11.23 3.00
N LEU A 116 12.52 -10.12 2.51
CA LEU A 116 13.29 -9.17 3.30
C LEU A 116 12.38 -8.04 3.76
N MET A 117 12.41 -7.70 5.04
CA MET A 117 11.53 -6.70 5.65
C MET A 117 12.35 -5.74 6.49
N ARG A 118 12.21 -4.44 6.22
CA ARG A 118 12.87 -3.39 7.00
C ARG A 118 12.15 -3.19 8.34
N THR A 119 12.93 -3.05 9.40
CA THR A 119 12.46 -2.75 10.76
C THR A 119 13.23 -1.58 11.36
N ASN A 120 12.80 -1.06 12.51
CA ASN A 120 13.54 -0.03 13.24
C ASN A 120 14.87 -0.50 13.84
N LYS A 121 15.13 -1.81 13.91
CA LYS A 121 16.38 -2.37 14.46
C LYS A 121 17.23 -3.15 13.44
N GLY A 122 16.96 -2.99 12.15
CA GLY A 122 17.70 -3.70 11.09
C GLY A 122 16.77 -4.27 10.01
N VAL A 123 17.24 -5.29 9.31
CA VAL A 123 16.43 -6.06 8.36
C VAL A 123 16.14 -7.44 8.95
N VAL A 124 14.91 -7.88 8.78
CA VAL A 124 14.46 -9.23 9.13
C VAL A 124 14.15 -9.97 7.84
N SER A 125 14.58 -11.23 7.75
CA SER A 125 14.18 -12.15 6.70
C SER A 125 13.09 -13.09 7.19
N LEU A 126 12.19 -13.45 6.29
CA LEU A 126 11.33 -14.61 6.40
C LEU A 126 11.68 -15.58 5.26
N SER A 127 12.21 -16.75 5.61
CA SER A 127 12.40 -17.85 4.66
C SER A 127 11.06 -18.48 4.32
N LEU A 128 10.75 -18.66 3.04
CA LEU A 128 9.54 -19.33 2.57
C LEU A 128 9.72 -20.84 2.37
N ILE A 129 10.94 -21.35 2.57
CA ILE A 129 11.26 -22.79 2.48
C ILE A 129 10.88 -23.49 3.80
N ASP A 130 11.37 -22.95 4.91
CA ASP A 130 11.19 -23.52 6.24
C ASP A 130 10.35 -22.63 7.19
N TYR A 131 9.98 -21.43 6.75
CA TYR A 131 9.17 -20.48 7.52
C TYR A 131 9.86 -20.03 8.81
N SER A 132 11.18 -19.87 8.74
CA SER A 132 12.00 -19.29 9.79
C SER A 132 12.15 -17.77 9.62
N VAL A 133 12.32 -17.06 10.74
CA VAL A 133 12.48 -15.61 10.77
C VAL A 133 13.82 -15.26 11.42
N HIS A 134 14.65 -14.50 10.71
CA HIS A 134 16.02 -14.19 11.14
C HIS A 134 16.37 -12.72 10.94
N ILE A 135 17.14 -12.16 11.87
CA ILE A 135 17.79 -10.86 11.66
C ILE A 135 18.91 -11.05 10.65
N ILE A 136 18.97 -10.18 9.65
CA ILE A 136 20.02 -10.15 8.64
C ILE A 136 20.98 -9.01 8.95
N ASN A 137 22.28 -9.33 9.04
CA ASN A 137 23.33 -8.33 9.25
C ASN A 137 23.86 -7.79 7.92
N GLU A 138 24.12 -8.67 6.96
CA GLU A 138 24.72 -8.33 5.66
C GLU A 138 23.65 -8.42 4.56
N VAL A 139 22.77 -7.41 4.49
CA VAL A 139 21.63 -7.38 3.55
C VAL A 139 22.08 -7.50 2.09
N ALA A 140 23.24 -6.92 1.74
CA ALA A 140 23.78 -6.93 0.39
C ALA A 140 24.17 -8.33 -0.10
N GLU A 141 24.46 -9.29 0.79
CA GLU A 141 24.70 -10.69 0.39
C GLU A 141 23.42 -11.38 -0.13
N TYR A 142 22.25 -10.89 0.29
CA TYR A 142 20.96 -11.42 -0.13
C TYR A 142 20.40 -10.64 -1.32
N ASP A 143 20.47 -9.30 -1.23
CA ASP A 143 19.93 -8.41 -2.26
C ASP A 143 20.61 -7.03 -2.14
N GLU A 144 21.50 -6.72 -3.08
CA GLU A 144 22.22 -5.45 -3.15
C GLU A 144 21.29 -4.25 -3.37
N GLU A 145 20.20 -4.43 -4.13
CA GLU A 145 19.21 -3.38 -4.40
C GLU A 145 18.46 -3.02 -3.11
N PHE A 146 17.96 -4.03 -2.41
CA PHE A 146 17.24 -3.83 -1.17
C PHE A 146 18.14 -3.22 -0.09
N ALA A 147 19.41 -3.63 -0.02
CA ALA A 147 20.39 -3.02 0.86
C ALA A 147 20.57 -1.51 0.57
N TYR A 148 20.60 -1.13 -0.71
CA TYR A 148 20.68 0.27 -1.11
C TYR A 148 19.44 1.07 -0.68
N PHE A 149 18.23 0.54 -0.85
CA PHE A 149 17.00 1.19 -0.39
C PHE A 149 16.97 1.35 1.13
N VAL A 150 17.40 0.33 1.88
CA VAL A 150 17.49 0.40 3.34
C VAL A 150 18.43 1.54 3.75
N TYR A 151 19.61 1.64 3.14
CA TYR A 151 20.56 2.72 3.40
C TYR A 151 19.99 4.11 3.12
N GLU A 152 19.36 4.32 1.97
CA GLU A 152 18.76 5.63 1.64
C GLU A 152 17.60 5.99 2.57
N SER A 153 16.82 4.99 3.03
CA SER A 153 15.68 5.19 3.93
C SER A 153 16.06 5.60 5.36
N GLU A 154 17.26 5.25 5.84
CA GLU A 154 17.68 5.54 7.22
C GLU A 154 17.86 7.04 7.50
N THR A 155 18.09 7.81 6.44
CA THR A 155 18.49 9.22 6.56
C THR A 155 17.38 10.20 6.26
N LYS A 156 16.21 9.73 5.82
CA LYS A 156 15.14 10.55 5.23
C LYS A 156 13.75 10.01 5.53
N GLU A 157 12.76 10.88 5.59
CA GLU A 157 11.37 10.47 5.50
C GLU A 157 11.14 9.75 4.16
N SER A 158 10.75 8.48 4.22
CA SER A 158 10.75 7.61 3.03
C SER A 158 9.52 6.73 2.99
N TYR A 159 8.90 6.67 1.81
CA TYR A 159 7.70 5.89 1.53
C TYR A 159 8.03 4.81 0.49
N PRO A 160 8.11 3.55 0.91
CA PRO A 160 8.28 2.42 0.01
C PRO A 160 6.95 2.08 -0.66
N HIS A 161 6.98 1.88 -1.98
CA HIS A 161 5.78 1.51 -2.72
C HIS A 161 6.13 0.73 -4.00
N ASN A 162 5.59 -0.48 -4.15
CA ASN A 162 5.72 -1.32 -5.36
C ASN A 162 7.15 -1.42 -5.92
N GLY A 163 8.15 -1.65 -5.06
CA GLY A 163 9.55 -1.77 -5.47
C GLY A 163 10.27 -0.44 -5.74
N LYS A 164 9.64 0.70 -5.43
CA LYS A 164 10.25 2.03 -5.46
C LYS A 164 10.38 2.58 -4.05
N LEU A 165 11.42 3.37 -3.82
CA LEU A 165 11.57 4.17 -2.60
C LEU A 165 11.38 5.65 -2.94
N VAL A 166 10.42 6.30 -2.27
CA VAL A 166 10.18 7.73 -2.38
C VAL A 166 10.72 8.42 -1.15
N CYS A 167 11.87 9.08 -1.27
CA CYS A 167 12.43 9.88 -0.19
C CYS A 167 11.97 11.33 -0.34
N LEU A 168 11.38 11.88 0.72
CA LEU A 168 10.94 13.26 0.77
C LEU A 168 11.98 14.11 1.50
N ASP A 169 12.26 15.27 0.92
CA ASP A 169 12.93 16.36 1.59
C ASP A 169 12.10 17.66 1.42
N THR A 170 12.45 18.70 2.18
CA THR A 170 11.67 19.95 2.21
C THR A 170 11.47 20.55 0.81
N ASP A 171 12.45 20.40 -0.08
CA ASP A 171 12.46 21.09 -1.39
C ASP A 171 12.27 20.15 -2.57
N ASN A 172 12.50 18.84 -2.40
CA ASN A 172 12.57 17.84 -3.44
C ASN A 172 11.94 16.50 -3.03
N ILE A 173 11.58 15.74 -4.04
CA ILE A 173 11.23 14.34 -3.96
C ILE A 173 12.30 13.57 -4.71
N THR A 174 12.91 12.59 -4.05
CA THR A 174 13.83 11.65 -4.68
C THR A 174 13.13 10.31 -4.84
N ILE A 175 12.97 9.85 -6.07
CA ILE A 175 12.43 8.53 -6.39
C ILE A 175 13.60 7.64 -6.79
N ILE A 176 13.68 6.49 -6.14
CA ILE A 176 14.69 5.48 -6.41
C ILE A 176 13.95 4.24 -6.88
N ASP A 177 14.17 3.88 -8.14
CA ASP A 177 13.90 2.54 -8.68
C ASP A 177 15.24 1.96 -9.17
N TYR A 178 15.42 0.63 -9.16
CA TYR A 178 16.70 -0.06 -9.40
C TYR A 178 17.63 0.58 -10.46
N PHE A 179 17.05 1.06 -11.56
CA PHE A 179 17.80 1.59 -12.72
C PHE A 179 18.03 3.10 -12.65
N LYS A 180 17.29 3.81 -11.80
CA LYS A 180 17.19 5.26 -11.89
C LYS A 180 16.96 5.90 -10.52
N LYS A 181 17.78 6.90 -10.24
CA LYS A 181 17.53 7.90 -9.22
C LYS A 181 17.03 9.16 -9.90
N VAL A 182 15.80 9.56 -9.60
CA VAL A 182 15.18 10.78 -10.13
C VAL A 182 14.95 11.73 -8.97
N GLN A 183 15.32 12.98 -9.14
CA GLN A 183 14.98 14.04 -8.20
C GLN A 183 14.13 15.08 -8.92
N ILE A 184 13.02 15.47 -8.30
CA ILE A 184 12.15 16.54 -8.75
C ILE A 184 11.91 17.53 -7.62
N LYS A 185 11.55 18.76 -7.94
CA LYS A 185 11.09 19.72 -6.93
C LYS A 185 9.82 19.20 -6.25
N ASN A 186 9.75 19.28 -4.93
CA ASN A 186 8.60 18.81 -4.16
C ASN A 186 7.36 19.64 -4.48
N PRO A 187 6.33 19.06 -5.14
CA PRO A 187 5.11 19.78 -5.47
C PRO A 187 4.03 19.63 -4.39
N ILE A 188 4.25 18.79 -3.36
CA ILE A 188 3.23 18.44 -2.37
C ILE A 188 2.98 19.65 -1.46
N SER A 189 1.70 20.02 -1.33
CA SER A 189 1.23 21.17 -0.56
C SER A 189 0.14 20.84 0.46
N VAL A 190 -0.30 19.59 0.49
CA VAL A 190 -1.31 19.09 1.41
C VAL A 190 -0.64 18.35 2.57
N PRO A 191 -1.22 18.34 3.79
CA PRO A 191 -0.80 17.40 4.82
C PRO A 191 -1.07 15.96 4.36
N TYR A 192 -0.10 15.07 4.54
CA TYR A 192 -0.18 13.67 4.14
C TYR A 192 0.41 12.76 5.22
N PHE A 193 0.03 11.49 5.20
CA PHE A 193 0.59 10.43 6.03
C PHE A 193 1.16 9.28 5.20
N ASP A 194 0.90 9.23 3.90
CA ASP A 194 1.43 8.23 2.98
C ASP A 194 1.68 8.84 1.58
N VAL A 195 2.60 8.22 0.83
CA VAL A 195 2.92 8.59 -0.55
C VAL A 195 3.11 7.34 -1.41
N SER A 196 2.38 7.27 -2.53
CA SER A 196 2.58 6.25 -3.56
C SER A 196 3.01 6.87 -4.88
N VAL A 197 3.68 6.08 -5.72
CA VAL A 197 4.17 6.53 -7.03
C VAL A 197 3.98 5.46 -8.09
N THR A 198 3.80 5.94 -9.30
CA THR A 198 3.80 5.16 -10.54
C THR A 198 5.05 5.53 -11.35
N ASP A 199 5.05 5.35 -12.67
CA ASP A 199 6.16 5.80 -13.50
C ASP A 199 6.06 7.30 -13.81
N ARG A 200 4.83 7.83 -13.90
CA ARG A 200 4.56 9.21 -14.32
C ARG A 200 3.93 10.08 -13.25
N TYR A 201 3.27 9.50 -12.26
CA TYR A 201 2.50 10.23 -11.26
C TYR A 201 2.83 9.80 -9.83
N GLY A 202 2.77 10.75 -8.90
CA GLY A 202 2.76 10.49 -7.47
C GLY A 202 1.42 10.85 -6.85
N LEU A 203 1.11 10.25 -5.71
CA LEU A 203 -0.05 10.49 -4.88
C LEU A 203 0.42 10.76 -3.46
N ALA A 204 0.09 11.93 -2.92
CA ALA A 204 0.17 12.19 -1.49
C ALA A 204 -1.21 11.95 -0.87
N VAL A 205 -1.26 11.14 0.18
CA VAL A 205 -2.50 10.69 0.83
C VAL A 205 -2.67 11.39 2.17
N GLY A 206 -3.74 12.17 2.28
CA GLY A 206 -4.16 12.81 3.53
C GLY A 206 -5.60 12.44 3.90
N GLU A 207 -5.96 12.71 5.16
CA GLU A 207 -7.25 12.37 5.75
C GLU A 207 -8.42 13.14 5.09
N GLU A 208 -8.22 14.43 4.79
CA GLU A 208 -9.26 15.29 4.19
C GLU A 208 -9.10 15.47 2.67
N GLN A 209 -7.90 15.25 2.15
CA GLN A 209 -7.55 15.53 0.76
C GLN A 209 -6.40 14.67 0.27
N LEU A 210 -6.39 14.45 -1.05
CA LEU A 210 -5.33 13.80 -1.81
C LEU A 210 -4.68 14.83 -2.73
N GLN A 211 -3.41 14.60 -3.07
CA GLN A 211 -2.75 15.36 -4.13
C GLN A 211 -2.08 14.42 -5.12
N ILE A 212 -2.54 14.43 -6.37
CA ILE A 212 -1.86 13.76 -7.48
C ILE A 212 -0.91 14.77 -8.13
N PHE A 213 0.33 14.38 -8.39
CA PHE A 213 1.35 15.24 -8.97
C PHE A 213 2.17 14.52 -10.05
N ASN A 214 2.76 15.29 -10.96
CA ASN A 214 3.54 14.76 -12.07
C ASN A 214 5.00 14.48 -11.65
N LEU A 215 5.56 13.34 -12.07
CA LEU A 215 6.94 12.95 -11.80
C LEU A 215 7.94 13.37 -12.87
N ASN A 216 7.47 13.86 -14.02
CA ASN A 216 8.31 14.35 -15.12
C ASN A 216 8.80 15.80 -14.92
N GLY A 217 8.68 16.34 -13.71
CA GLY A 217 9.20 17.66 -13.35
C GLY A 217 8.31 18.86 -13.69
N ASP A 218 7.06 18.61 -14.10
CA ASP A 218 6.04 19.65 -14.21
C ASP A 218 5.46 19.98 -12.83
N ILE A 219 5.19 21.26 -12.55
CA ILE A 219 4.56 21.73 -11.31
C ILE A 219 3.05 21.45 -11.27
N ASN A 220 2.49 20.87 -12.33
CA ASN A 220 1.09 20.49 -12.38
C ASN A 220 0.77 19.43 -11.32
N SER A 221 -0.11 19.81 -10.39
CA SER A 221 -0.74 18.92 -9.42
C SER A 221 -2.25 19.10 -9.43
N ARG A 222 -2.96 18.12 -8.86
CA ARG A 222 -4.41 18.10 -8.70
C ARG A 222 -4.72 17.78 -7.25
N ILE A 223 -5.48 18.65 -6.61
CA ILE A 223 -6.01 18.41 -5.26
C ILE A 223 -7.38 17.76 -5.42
N LEU A 224 -7.57 16.63 -4.75
CA LEU A 224 -8.84 15.94 -4.68
C LEU A 224 -9.31 15.95 -3.24
N SER A 225 -10.55 16.36 -3.00
CA SER A 225 -11.15 16.35 -1.66
C SER A 225 -12.32 15.39 -1.62
N TYR A 226 -12.56 14.81 -0.46
CA TYR A 226 -13.71 13.94 -0.25
C TYR A 226 -14.99 14.77 -0.07
N LYS A 227 -16.10 14.33 -0.65
CA LYS A 227 -17.41 14.93 -0.35
C LYS A 227 -17.73 14.66 1.12
N ARG A 228 -17.89 15.71 1.93
CA ARG A 228 -18.33 15.54 3.32
C ARG A 228 -19.66 14.78 3.39
N PRO A 229 -19.84 13.88 4.38
CA PRO A 229 -19.02 13.66 5.57
C PRO A 229 -17.93 12.58 5.40
N TRP A 230 -17.55 12.23 4.17
CA TRP A 230 -16.53 11.22 3.92
C TRP A 230 -15.12 11.74 4.21
N TYR A 231 -14.25 10.84 4.68
CA TYR A 231 -12.82 11.05 4.86
C TYR A 231 -12.04 9.83 4.35
N GLY A 232 -10.75 10.02 4.05
CA GLY A 232 -9.89 9.00 3.47
C GLY A 232 -9.17 8.16 4.52
N GLU A 233 -9.15 6.85 4.32
CA GLU A 233 -8.45 5.88 5.19
C GLU A 233 -7.18 5.35 4.49
N GLN A 234 -7.31 4.97 3.21
CA GLN A 234 -6.22 4.49 2.38
C GLN A 234 -6.48 4.90 0.93
N ALA A 235 -5.43 5.18 0.17
CA ALA A 235 -5.54 5.40 -1.27
C ALA A 235 -4.32 4.88 -2.01
N ASP A 236 -4.51 4.49 -3.28
CA ASP A 236 -3.44 4.06 -4.17
C ASP A 236 -3.71 4.51 -5.62
N ILE A 237 -2.66 4.65 -6.42
CA ILE A 237 -2.74 4.97 -7.85
C ILE A 237 -2.10 3.90 -8.72
N VAL A 238 -2.74 3.64 -9.84
CA VAL A 238 -2.26 2.66 -10.82
C VAL A 238 -2.44 3.19 -12.23
N GLU A 239 -1.36 3.19 -13.01
CA GLU A 239 -1.44 3.45 -14.43
C GLU A 239 -1.92 2.19 -15.18
N LYS A 240 -3.01 2.33 -15.93
CA LYS A 240 -3.53 1.33 -16.84
C LYS A 240 -3.59 1.89 -18.27
N ASN A 241 -3.89 1.02 -19.24
CA ASN A 241 -3.95 1.39 -20.66
C ASN A 241 -5.01 2.46 -20.96
N ASP A 242 -6.10 2.50 -20.18
CA ASP A 242 -7.22 3.43 -20.29
C ASP A 242 -7.06 4.71 -19.46
N GLY A 243 -6.09 4.74 -18.53
CA GLY A 243 -5.73 5.96 -17.80
C GLY A 243 -5.17 5.69 -16.41
N LEU A 244 -5.11 6.76 -15.61
CA LEU A 244 -4.69 6.70 -14.22
C LEU A 244 -5.91 6.32 -13.37
N HIS A 245 -5.85 5.17 -12.70
CA HIS A 245 -6.84 4.74 -11.73
C HIS A 245 -6.42 5.21 -10.34
N LEU A 246 -7.37 5.77 -9.59
CA LEU A 246 -7.24 6.10 -8.19
C LEU A 246 -8.19 5.21 -7.39
N TYR A 247 -7.62 4.35 -6.55
CA TYR A 247 -8.36 3.57 -5.59
C TYR A 247 -8.39 4.30 -4.26
N VAL A 248 -9.57 4.40 -3.66
CA VAL A 248 -9.75 5.08 -2.37
C VAL A 248 -10.64 4.25 -1.47
N ILE A 249 -10.17 4.02 -0.25
CA ILE A 249 -11.01 3.62 0.86
C ILE A 249 -11.46 4.88 1.58
N THR A 250 -12.77 5.09 1.64
CA THR A 250 -13.38 6.18 2.38
C THR A 250 -14.29 5.65 3.47
N ARG A 251 -14.44 6.45 4.53
CA ARG A 251 -15.34 6.15 5.63
C ARG A 251 -16.28 7.31 5.90
N ASN A 252 -17.49 6.98 6.30
CA ASN A 252 -18.54 7.89 6.71
C ASN A 252 -19.11 7.38 8.04
N ASP A 253 -18.69 8.01 9.14
CA ASP A 253 -19.16 7.62 10.47
C ASP A 253 -20.64 7.87 10.69
N LEU A 254 -21.19 8.93 10.08
CA LEU A 254 -22.61 9.25 10.23
C LEU A 254 -23.52 8.17 9.63
N ALA A 255 -23.06 7.54 8.55
CA ALA A 255 -23.77 6.46 7.88
C ALA A 255 -23.28 5.06 8.30
N GLU A 256 -22.30 4.98 9.21
CA GLU A 256 -21.60 3.73 9.58
C GLU A 256 -21.21 2.91 8.34
N LEU A 257 -20.55 3.58 7.38
CA LEU A 257 -20.30 3.03 6.05
C LEU A 257 -18.85 3.21 5.66
N THR A 258 -18.27 2.14 5.12
CA THR A 258 -16.99 2.20 4.39
C THR A 258 -17.23 1.97 2.91
N SER A 259 -16.39 2.54 2.06
CA SER A 259 -16.43 2.27 0.62
C SER A 259 -15.04 2.10 0.05
N LEU A 260 -14.89 1.16 -0.88
CA LEU A 260 -13.75 1.06 -1.77
C LEU A 260 -14.21 1.55 -3.14
N SER A 261 -13.55 2.59 -3.67
CA SER A 261 -13.94 3.29 -4.89
C SER A 261 -12.78 3.34 -5.87
N ASP A 262 -13.04 3.10 -7.16
CA ASP A 262 -12.09 3.28 -8.28
C ASP A 262 -12.55 4.49 -9.09
N TYR A 263 -11.64 5.43 -9.30
CA TYR A 263 -11.85 6.62 -10.11
C TYR A 263 -10.89 6.62 -11.30
N LEU A 264 -11.42 6.85 -12.49
CA LEU A 264 -10.58 7.15 -13.65
C LEU A 264 -10.21 8.63 -13.65
N ILE A 265 -8.92 8.92 -13.53
CA ILE A 265 -8.34 10.26 -13.42
C ILE A 265 -7.77 10.70 -14.78
N PRO A 266 -8.51 11.46 -15.60
CA PRO A 266 -7.95 12.15 -16.77
C PRO A 266 -7.09 13.36 -16.34
N PHE A 267 -5.94 13.08 -15.71
CA PHE A 267 -5.07 14.06 -15.04
C PHE A 267 -4.83 15.33 -15.86
N ASP A 268 -4.47 15.17 -17.14
CA ASP A 268 -4.14 16.30 -18.04
C ASP A 268 -5.35 17.17 -18.41
N LYS A 269 -6.57 16.66 -18.24
CA LYS A 269 -7.83 17.34 -18.61
C LYS A 269 -8.61 17.85 -17.40
N MET A 270 -8.13 17.57 -16.20
CA MET A 270 -8.81 17.90 -14.96
C MET A 270 -8.52 19.33 -14.48
N PRO A 271 -9.50 20.02 -13.85
CA PRO A 271 -9.25 21.25 -13.14
C PRO A 271 -8.39 21.00 -11.91
N ASN A 272 -7.74 22.04 -11.38
CA ASN A 272 -6.83 21.92 -10.23
C ASN A 272 -7.47 21.35 -8.96
N HIS A 273 -8.80 21.46 -8.81
CA HIS A 273 -9.53 20.98 -7.65
C HIS A 273 -10.77 20.17 -8.04
N ILE A 274 -10.85 18.96 -7.48
CA ILE A 274 -11.88 17.94 -7.74
C ILE A 274 -12.49 17.48 -6.42
N ILE A 275 -13.78 17.18 -6.43
CA ILE A 275 -14.46 16.52 -5.30
C ILE A 275 -14.75 15.07 -5.69
N LEU A 276 -14.34 14.12 -4.86
CA LEU A 276 -14.67 12.70 -4.99
C LEU A 276 -16.01 12.42 -4.29
N LEU A 277 -16.93 11.74 -5.00
CA LEU A 277 -18.32 11.53 -4.57
C LEU A 277 -18.58 10.24 -3.79
#